data_AF-A0A011NNY3-F1
#
_entry.id   AF-A0A011NNY3-F1
#
_cell.length_a   1.000
_cell.length_b   1.000
_cell.length_c   1.000
_cell.angle_alpha   90.00
_cell.angle_beta   90.00
_cell.angle_gamma   90.00
#
_symmetry.space_group_name_H-M   'P 1'
#
loop_
_entity.id
_entity.type
_entity.pdbx_description
1 polymer ?
#
loop_
_entity_poly.entity_id
_entity_poly.type
_entity_poly.pdbx_seq_one_letter_code
_entity_poly.pdbx_strand_id
1 'polypeptide(L)' 'MTVEDWAKRLDAFLEFTERDVPRDGGKVSAEMAKTHAESEFEKYRIVQDGLFESDFDKAIKQMETARQPGNKEK' A
#
# COMPACT_ATOMS: atom_id res chain seq x y z
N MET A 1 -14.50 33.72 14.41
CA MET A 1 -13.53 32.62 14.33
C MET A 1 -13.70 31.96 12.99
N THR A 2 -12.76 32.18 12.08
CA THR A 2 -12.73 31.51 10.78
C THR A 2 -11.66 30.42 10.80
N VAL A 3 -11.71 29.53 9.82
CA VAL A 3 -10.69 28.48 9.63
C VAL A 3 -9.30 29.11 9.44
N GLU A 4 -9.24 30.34 8.93
CA GLU A 4 -8.00 31.11 8.76
C GLU A 4 -7.35 31.52 10.09
N ASP A 5 -8.14 31.84 11.12
CA ASP A 5 -7.62 32.16 12.46
C ASP A 5 -6.97 30.92 13.10
N TRP A 6 -7.54 29.75 12.83
CA TRP A 6 -7.02 28.46 13.32
C TRP A 6 -5.72 28.07 12.63
N ALA A 7 -5.60 28.30 11.32
CA ALA A 7 -4.37 28.04 10.58
C ALA A 7 -3.20 28.88 11.14
N LYS A 8 -3.40 30.20 11.30
CA LYS A 8 -2.38 31.12 11.83
C LYS A 8 -1.90 30.75 13.23
N ARG A 9 -2.81 30.28 14.08
CA ARG A 9 -2.48 29.87 15.44
C ARG A 9 -1.67 28.57 15.48
N LEU A 10 -1.96 27.64 14.56
CA LEU A 10 -1.20 26.40 14.42
C LEU A 10 0.21 26.66 13.87
N ASP A 11 0.33 27.53 12.87
CA ASP A 11 1.62 27.93 12.30
C ASP A 11 2.53 28.58 13.35
N ALA A 12 1.98 29.53 14.14
CA ALA A 12 2.72 30.16 15.24
C ALA A 12 3.10 29.17 16.36
N PHE A 13 2.29 28.15 16.61
CA PHE A 13 2.59 27.10 17.58
C PHE A 13 3.72 26.18 17.09
N LEU A 14 3.73 25.85 15.80
CA LEU A 14 4.80 25.07 15.19
C LEU A 14 6.14 25.82 15.24
N GLU A 15 6.15 27.11 14.88
CA GLU A 15 7.33 27.98 14.97
C GLU A 15 7.89 28.08 16.40
N PHE A 16 7.01 28.21 17.41
CA PHE A 16 7.40 28.31 18.82
C PHE A 16 8.05 27.02 19.37
N THR A 17 7.74 25.87 18.79
CA THR A 17 8.27 24.57 19.26
C THR A 17 9.61 24.18 18.65
N GLU A 18 10.24 25.06 17.86
CA GLU A 18 11.48 24.82 17.09
C GLU A 18 11.42 23.55 16.21
N ARG A 19 10.22 23.00 15.98
CA ARG A 19 10.02 21.93 15.01
C ARG A 19 9.99 22.60 13.66
N ASP A 20 11.11 22.50 12.96
CA ASP A 20 11.22 22.91 11.57
C ASP A 20 10.08 22.23 10.81
N VAL A 21 9.07 23.01 10.42
CA VAL A 21 8.00 22.52 9.56
C VAL A 21 8.70 22.08 8.28
N PRO A 22 8.61 20.81 7.86
CA PRO A 22 9.29 20.36 6.66
C PRO A 22 8.83 21.24 5.49
N ARG A 23 9.68 22.18 5.07
CA ARG A 23 9.38 23.15 3.99
C ARG A 23 9.08 22.45 2.66
N ASP A 24 9.50 21.18 2.57
CA ASP A 24 9.34 20.31 1.42
C ASP A 24 8.43 19.10 1.72
N GLY A 25 7.60 19.16 2.78
CA GLY A 25 6.65 18.12 3.22
C GLY A 25 5.49 17.82 2.27
N GLY A 26 5.79 17.81 0.97
CA GLY A 26 4.85 17.66 -0.14
C GLY A 26 5.46 17.96 -1.51
N LYS A 27 6.76 18.27 -1.64
CA LYS A 27 7.41 18.50 -2.95
C LYS A 27 7.80 17.20 -3.65
N VAL A 28 6.88 16.25 -3.69
CA VAL A 28 6.96 15.19 -4.70
C VAL A 28 6.12 15.69 -5.87
N SER A 29 6.75 16.06 -6.98
CA SER A 29 6.01 16.42 -8.18
C SER A 29 5.16 15.22 -8.61
N ALA A 30 4.02 15.48 -9.29
CA ALA A 30 3.18 14.39 -9.81
C ALA A 30 3.98 13.41 -10.68
N GLU A 31 4.99 13.91 -11.40
CA GLU A 31 5.93 13.13 -12.18
C GLU A 31 6.81 12.22 -11.31
N MET A 32 7.43 12.76 -10.24
CA MET A 32 8.22 11.95 -9.30
C MET A 32 7.37 10.89 -8.58
N ALA A 33 6.15 11.23 -8.18
CA ALA A 33 5.23 10.29 -7.56
C ALA A 33 4.84 9.17 -8.54
N LYS A 34 4.59 9.52 -9.81
CA LYS A 34 4.28 8.57 -10.87
C LYS A 34 5.45 7.62 -11.14
N THR A 35 6.66 8.15 -11.31
CA THR A 35 7.86 7.34 -11.52
C THR A 35 8.13 6.39 -10.35
N HIS A 36 7.92 6.87 -9.12
CA HIS A 36 8.04 6.01 -7.94
C HIS A 36 6.98 4.90 -7.92
N ALA A 37 5.72 5.23 -8.21
CA ALA A 37 4.64 4.26 -8.27
C ALA A 37 4.86 3.21 -9.36
N GLU A 38 5.31 3.60 -10.54
CA GLU A 38 5.65 2.68 -11.65
C GLU A 38 6.80 1.75 -11.28
N SER A 39 7.84 2.28 -10.62
CA SER A 39 9.00 1.48 -10.16
C SER A 39 8.61 0.45 -9.10
N GLU A 40 7.76 0.83 -8.14
CA GLU A 40 7.29 -0.09 -7.12
C GLU A 40 6.32 -1.12 -7.72
N PHE A 41 5.41 -0.71 -8.63
CA PHE A 41 4.48 -1.62 -9.29
C PHE A 41 5.20 -2.76 -10.04
N GLU A 42 6.28 -2.45 -10.77
CA GLU A 42 7.05 -3.47 -11.50
C GLU A 42 7.66 -4.53 -10.56
N LYS A 43 8.13 -4.10 -9.37
CA LYS A 43 8.65 -5.02 -8.34
C LYS A 43 7.55 -5.91 -7.76
N TYR A 44 6.40 -5.32 -7.43
CA TYR A 44 5.29 -6.06 -6.84
C TYR A 44 4.59 -6.98 -7.86
N ARG A 45 4.56 -6.63 -9.16
CA ARG A 45 3.99 -7.48 -10.21
C ARG A 45 4.70 -8.83 -10.31
N ILE A 46 6.03 -8.84 -10.30
CA ILE A 46 6.83 -10.07 -10.37
C ILE A 46 6.51 -11.00 -9.20
N VAL A 47 6.33 -10.44 -8.00
CA VAL A 47 5.96 -11.19 -6.80
C VAL A 47 4.52 -11.70 -6.88
N GLN A 48 3.59 -10.89 -7.36
CA GLN A 48 2.19 -11.31 -7.56
C GLN A 48 2.07 -12.42 -8.59
N ASP A 49 2.77 -12.33 -9.72
CA ASP A 49 2.74 -13.34 -10.77
C ASP A 49 3.25 -14.70 -10.25
N GLY A 50 4.25 -14.71 -9.37
CA GLY A 50 4.76 -15.94 -8.75
C GLY A 50 3.85 -16.56 -7.68
N LEU A 51 3.01 -15.75 -7.04
CA LEU A 51 2.05 -16.18 -6.01
C LEU A 51 0.61 -16.27 -6.54
N PHE A 52 0.41 -16.04 -7.84
CA PHE A 52 -0.91 -16.04 -8.43
C PHE A 52 -1.45 -17.47 -8.48
N GLU A 53 -2.42 -17.73 -7.61
CA GLU A 53 -3.24 -18.94 -7.67
C GLU A 53 -4.59 -18.54 -8.26
N SER A 54 -4.85 -19.00 -9.49
CA SER A 54 -6.13 -18.73 -10.17
C SER A 54 -7.27 -19.38 -9.36
N ASP A 55 -8.43 -18.74 -9.34
CA ASP A 55 -9.63 -19.35 -8.75
C ASP A 55 -10.01 -20.66 -9.46
N PHE A 56 -9.56 -20.83 -10.71
CA PHE A 56 -9.62 -22.11 -11.40
C PHE A 56 -8.71 -23.16 -10.76
N ASP A 57 -7.45 -22.83 -10.44
CA ASP A 57 -6.52 -23.74 -9.77
C ASP A 57 -7.05 -24.12 -8.38
N LYS A 58 -7.66 -23.17 -7.67
CA LYS A 58 -8.36 -23.45 -6.39
C LYS A 58 -9.52 -24.42 -6.58
N ALA A 59 -10.34 -24.22 -7.61
CA ALA A 59 -11.46 -25.12 -7.91
C ALA A 59 -10.97 -26.53 -8.27
N ILE A 60 -9.91 -26.66 -9.07
CA ILE A 60 -9.31 -27.95 -9.42
C ILE A 60 -8.73 -28.64 -8.17
N LYS A 61 -7.99 -27.93 -7.31
CA LYS A 61 -7.50 -28.48 -6.03
C LYS A 61 -8.64 -28.95 -5.12
N GLN A 62 -9.74 -28.20 -5.04
CA GLN A 62 -10.92 -28.59 -4.27
C GLN A 62 -11.57 -29.85 -4.85
N MET A 63 -11.64 -29.97 -6.17
CA MET A 63 -12.15 -31.17 -6.85
C MET A 63 -11.23 -32.38 -6.66
N GLU A 64 -9.90 -32.21 -6.70
CA GLU A 64 -8.93 -33.27 -6.40
C GLU A 64 -9.01 -33.72 -4.93
N THR A 65 -9.16 -32.77 -4.01
CA THR A 65 -9.35 -33.06 -2.58
C THR A 65 -10.66 -33.81 -2.33
N ALA A 66 -11.72 -33.47 -3.05
CA ALA A 66 -13.00 -34.20 -3.01
C ALA A 66 -12.93 -35.58 -3.69
N ARG A 67 -11.98 -35.78 -4.62
CA ARG A 67 -11.77 -37.05 -5.35
C ARG A 67 -10.86 -38.03 -4.61
N GLN A 68 -10.12 -37.61 -3.59
CA GLN A 68 -9.42 -38.51 -2.67
C GLN A 68 -10.15 -38.68 -1.32
N PRO A 69 -11.14 -39.59 -1.22
CA PRO A 69 -11.50 -40.15 0.06
C PRO A 69 -10.45 -41.21 0.43
N GLY A 70 -9.57 -40.93 1.39
CA GLY A 70 -8.86 -42.01 2.11
C GLY A 70 -7.34 -41.95 2.21
N ASN A 71 -6.77 -40.88 2.75
CA ASN A 71 -5.53 -41.04 3.53
C ASN A 71 -5.59 -40.28 4.86
N LYS A 72 -6.52 -40.70 5.70
CA LYS A 72 -6.47 -40.49 7.16
C LYS A 72 -6.58 -41.86 7.84
N GLU A 73 -5.59 -42.71 7.66
CA GLU A 73 -5.36 -43.85 8.55
C GLU A 73 -3.85 -44.03 8.79
N LYS A 74 -3.33 -43.29 9.77
CA LYS A 74 -2.72 -43.81 11.02
C LYS A 74 -2.08 -42.67 11.81
#